data_AF-A0A1V8UZL9-F1
#
_entry.id   AF-A0A1V8UZL9-F1
#
_cell.length_a   1.000
_cell.length_b   1.000
_cell.length_c   1.000
_cell.angle_alpha   90.00
_cell.angle_beta   90.00
_cell.angle_gamma   90.00
#
_symmetry.space_group_name_H-M   'P 1'
#
loop_
_entity.id
_entity.type
_entity.pdbx_description
1 polymer ?
#
loop_
_entity_poly.entity_id
_entity_poly.type
_entity_poly.pdbx_seq_one_letter_code
_entity_poly.pdbx_strand_id
1 'polypeptide(L)'
;MQIYGVGFVQASQWVREGYTTIDELDKEAKLTPNQGIGIDHYEDFLIRIPRTEVEQHGAIVRKTLQSVNKDFVVTVGGSFRRGAATSGDIDCIVTHPHRDIKYISSTMVDKLVPHLTKSGVLTAALAVTSKDDGTKWHGASCLPGSKIWRRIDFMLVPPEQLGAAMIAFTGNDIFNRSLRLLASNKGMRLNQRGLYKGVMRGKGREKLSEGELVEGRDEKKIFEVLGVTWRPPEHRVV
;
A
#
# COMPACT_ATOMS: atom_id res chain seq x y z
N MET A 1 10.05 -6.42 16.99
CA MET A 1 8.90 -5.68 16.39
C MET A 1 8.90 -5.69 14.84
N GLN A 2 9.58 -6.62 14.18
CA GLN A 2 9.67 -6.66 12.70
C GLN A 2 8.90 -7.84 12.07
N ILE A 3 8.29 -8.70 12.89
CA ILE A 3 7.45 -9.81 12.41
C ILE A 3 6.21 -9.22 11.73
N TYR A 4 5.91 -9.70 10.52
CA TYR A 4 4.75 -9.23 9.79
C TYR A 4 3.45 -9.46 10.58
N GLY A 5 2.54 -8.47 10.58
CA GLY A 5 1.27 -8.55 11.30
C GLY A 5 1.38 -8.39 12.82
N VAL A 6 2.56 -8.06 13.35
CA VAL A 6 2.79 -7.88 14.78
C VAL A 6 3.09 -6.41 15.09
N GLY A 7 2.08 -5.72 15.62
CA GLY A 7 2.22 -4.36 16.13
C GLY A 7 2.75 -4.31 17.57
N PHE A 8 2.99 -3.09 18.07
CA PHE A 8 3.51 -2.85 19.42
C PHE A 8 2.70 -3.53 20.52
N VAL A 9 1.36 -3.51 20.44
CA VAL A 9 0.47 -4.09 21.46
C VAL A 9 0.69 -5.60 21.57
N GLN A 10 0.68 -6.31 20.43
CA GLN A 10 0.87 -7.76 20.38
C GLN A 10 2.29 -8.15 20.83
N ALA A 11 3.32 -7.43 20.35
CA ALA A 11 4.69 -7.67 20.77
C ALA A 11 4.87 -7.47 22.29
N SER A 12 4.27 -6.41 22.85
CA SER A 12 4.31 -6.14 24.29
C SER A 12 3.55 -7.19 25.10
N GLN A 13 2.48 -7.75 24.55
CA GLN A 13 1.78 -8.86 25.17
C GLN A 13 2.67 -10.11 25.23
N TRP A 14 3.29 -10.52 24.12
CA TRP A 14 4.15 -11.68 24.09
C TRP A 14 5.34 -11.58 25.05
N VAL A 15 5.97 -10.41 25.14
CA VAL A 15 7.04 -10.17 26.12
C VAL A 15 6.55 -10.32 27.56
N ARG A 16 5.33 -9.85 27.87
CA ARG A 16 4.71 -10.06 29.20
C ARG A 16 4.36 -11.51 29.49
N GLU A 17 4.08 -12.28 28.44
CA GLU A 17 3.84 -13.74 28.51
C GLU A 17 5.14 -14.54 28.62
N GLY A 18 6.31 -13.88 28.51
CA GLY A 18 7.63 -14.49 28.67
C GLY A 18 8.35 -14.81 27.37
N TYR A 19 7.72 -14.61 26.21
CA TYR A 19 8.35 -14.85 24.92
C TYR A 19 9.32 -13.72 24.57
N THR A 20 10.60 -14.07 24.43
CA THR A 20 11.68 -13.12 24.13
C THR A 20 12.42 -13.44 22.83
N THR A 21 12.20 -14.64 22.27
CA THR A 21 12.79 -15.06 20.98
C THR A 21 11.73 -15.46 19.95
N ILE A 22 12.10 -15.46 18.67
CA ILE A 22 11.22 -15.93 17.59
C ILE A 22 10.99 -17.45 17.70
N ASP A 23 12.02 -18.22 18.06
CA ASP A 23 11.92 -19.67 18.22
C ASP A 23 10.92 -20.07 19.33
N GLU A 24 10.85 -19.31 20.42
CA GLU A 24 9.85 -19.51 21.47
C GLU A 24 8.45 -19.19 20.96
N LEU A 25 8.28 -18.09 20.22
CA LEU A 25 7.00 -17.72 19.62
C LEU A 25 6.49 -18.78 18.65
N ASP A 26 7.36 -19.31 17.80
CA ASP A 26 7.01 -20.32 16.79
C ASP A 26 6.53 -21.64 17.43
N LYS A 27 7.15 -22.03 18.55
CA LYS A 27 6.84 -23.30 19.22
C LYS A 27 5.65 -23.23 20.16
N GLU A 28 5.48 -22.11 20.86
CA GLU A 28 4.63 -22.06 22.06
C GLU A 28 3.51 -21.02 21.96
N ALA A 29 3.67 -19.96 21.18
CA ALA A 29 2.67 -18.91 21.09
C ALA A 29 1.50 -19.30 20.18
N LYS A 30 0.31 -18.80 20.51
CA LYS A 30 -0.85 -18.92 19.63
C LYS A 30 -0.77 -17.88 18.51
N LEU A 31 -0.33 -18.31 17.33
CA LEU A 31 -0.16 -17.45 16.16
C LEU A 31 -1.38 -17.49 15.23
N THR A 32 -1.69 -16.35 14.62
CA THR A 32 -2.55 -16.32 13.42
C THR A 32 -1.80 -16.85 12.21
N PRO A 33 -2.47 -17.33 11.14
CA PRO A 33 -1.78 -17.80 9.93
C PRO A 33 -0.79 -16.78 9.34
N ASN A 34 -1.15 -15.49 9.35
CA ASN A 34 -0.28 -14.44 8.83
C ASN A 34 0.91 -14.13 9.73
N GLN A 35 0.78 -14.32 11.04
CA GLN A 35 1.90 -14.20 11.97
C GLN A 35 2.87 -15.37 11.79
N GLY A 36 2.35 -16.60 11.55
CA GLY A 36 3.16 -17.76 11.19
C GLY A 36 4.00 -17.49 9.93
N ILE A 37 3.36 -17.04 8.84
CA ILE A 37 4.10 -16.63 7.62
C ILE A 37 5.13 -15.53 7.91
N GLY A 38 4.78 -14.58 8.77
CA GLY A 38 5.67 -13.51 9.20
C GLY A 38 6.89 -13.98 9.98
N ILE A 39 6.80 -15.13 10.64
CA ILE A 39 7.90 -15.82 11.34
C ILE A 39 8.69 -16.68 10.35
N ASP A 40 8.02 -17.53 9.57
CA ASP A 40 8.63 -18.42 8.58
C ASP A 40 9.50 -17.67 7.57
N HIS A 41 9.04 -16.48 7.15
CA HIS A 41 9.71 -15.63 6.18
C HIS A 41 10.25 -14.34 6.82
N TYR A 42 10.56 -14.37 8.12
CA TYR A 42 11.09 -13.21 8.85
C TYR A 42 12.33 -12.63 8.17
N GLU A 43 13.33 -13.47 7.90
CA GLU A 43 14.59 -13.05 7.26
C GLU A 43 14.36 -12.53 5.84
N ASP A 44 13.52 -13.22 5.04
CA ASP A 44 13.18 -12.80 3.68
C ASP A 44 12.61 -11.38 3.63
N PHE A 45 11.71 -11.05 4.57
CA PHE A 45 11.04 -9.75 4.64
C PHE A 45 11.93 -8.63 5.21
N LEU A 46 13.07 -8.95 5.82
CA LEU A 46 14.09 -7.98 6.21
C LEU A 46 15.02 -7.58 5.05
N ILE A 47 15.19 -8.47 4.07
CA ILE A 47 16.10 -8.23 2.95
C ILE A 47 15.57 -7.10 2.06
N ARG A 48 16.40 -6.08 1.85
CA ARG A 48 16.12 -5.00 0.89
C ARG A 48 16.05 -5.55 -0.54
N ILE A 49 15.07 -5.08 -1.30
CA ILE A 49 14.77 -5.53 -2.66
C ILE A 49 15.49 -4.61 -3.66
N PRO A 50 16.39 -5.11 -4.52
CA PRO A 50 17.00 -4.32 -5.59
C PRO A 50 15.94 -3.71 -6.52
N ARG A 51 16.18 -2.47 -6.99
CA ARG A 51 15.27 -1.77 -7.89
C ARG A 51 14.87 -2.59 -9.13
N THR A 52 15.82 -3.31 -9.71
CA THR A 52 15.60 -4.18 -10.88
C THR A 52 14.65 -5.33 -10.58
N GLU A 53 14.71 -5.90 -9.37
CA GLU A 53 13.80 -6.95 -8.92
C GLU A 53 12.38 -6.38 -8.74
N VAL A 54 12.25 -5.18 -8.14
CA VAL A 54 10.96 -4.47 -8.03
C VAL A 54 10.33 -4.22 -9.41
N GLU A 55 11.13 -3.84 -10.40
CA GLU A 55 10.68 -3.65 -11.80
C GLU A 55 10.13 -4.94 -12.40
N GLN A 56 10.79 -6.07 -12.15
CA GLN A 56 10.35 -7.38 -12.63
C GLN A 56 8.98 -7.77 -12.04
N HIS A 57 8.79 -7.60 -10.72
CA HIS A 57 7.49 -7.84 -10.09
C HIS A 57 6.40 -6.94 -10.68
N GLY A 58 6.67 -5.63 -10.79
CA GLY A 58 5.73 -4.67 -11.37
C GLY A 58 5.37 -4.99 -12.83
N ALA A 59 6.34 -5.44 -13.63
CA ALA A 59 6.14 -5.84 -15.01
C ALA A 59 5.26 -7.09 -15.15
N ILE A 60 5.46 -8.10 -14.28
CA ILE A 60 4.61 -9.30 -14.25
C ILE A 60 3.16 -8.91 -13.93
N VAL A 61 2.93 -8.14 -12.86
CA VAL A 61 1.59 -7.70 -12.44
C VAL A 61 0.92 -6.91 -13.57
N ARG A 62 1.64 -5.97 -14.18
CA ARG A 62 1.16 -5.18 -15.32
C ARG A 62 0.77 -6.07 -16.50
N LYS A 63 1.66 -6.97 -16.92
CA LYS A 63 1.43 -7.86 -18.07
C LYS A 63 0.21 -8.75 -17.85
N THR A 64 0.06 -9.31 -16.64
CA THR A 64 -1.08 -10.15 -16.30
C THR A 64 -2.40 -9.36 -16.35
N LEU A 65 -2.47 -8.17 -15.76
CA LEU A 65 -3.68 -7.32 -15.86
C LEU A 65 -3.99 -6.91 -17.30
N GLN A 66 -2.97 -6.52 -18.07
CA GLN A 66 -3.15 -6.08 -19.45
C GLN A 66 -3.56 -7.21 -20.41
N SER A 67 -3.32 -8.47 -20.05
CA SER A 67 -3.88 -9.63 -20.76
C SER A 67 -5.39 -9.79 -20.55
N VAL A 68 -5.94 -9.27 -19.44
CA VAL A 68 -7.38 -9.23 -19.18
C VAL A 68 -8.01 -8.03 -19.88
N ASN A 69 -7.42 -6.85 -19.70
CA ASN A 69 -7.82 -5.62 -20.37
C ASN A 69 -6.63 -4.66 -20.48
N LYS A 70 -6.29 -4.25 -21.71
CA LYS A 70 -5.10 -3.44 -22.03
C LYS A 70 -5.11 -2.05 -21.38
N ASP A 71 -6.28 -1.54 -21.01
CA ASP A 71 -6.44 -0.20 -20.42
C ASP A 71 -6.08 -0.15 -18.93
N PHE A 72 -5.83 -1.29 -18.28
CA PHE A 72 -5.31 -1.29 -16.92
C PHE A 72 -3.93 -0.61 -16.86
N VAL A 73 -3.77 0.26 -15.87
CA VAL A 73 -2.52 0.94 -15.56
C VAL A 73 -2.03 0.46 -14.21
N VAL A 74 -0.77 -0.01 -14.18
CA VAL A 74 -0.08 -0.41 -12.96
C VAL A 74 1.13 0.48 -12.77
N THR A 75 1.11 1.29 -11.72
CA THR A 75 2.24 2.15 -11.33
C THR A 75 2.87 1.62 -10.06
N VAL A 76 4.18 1.33 -10.10
CA VAL A 76 4.91 0.98 -8.88
C VAL A 76 5.16 2.25 -8.07
N GLY A 77 4.68 2.29 -6.84
CA GLY A 77 4.72 3.41 -5.91
C GLY A 77 5.91 3.36 -4.95
N GLY A 78 5.68 3.79 -3.72
CA GLY A 78 6.59 3.65 -2.60
C GLY A 78 7.97 4.27 -2.82
N SER A 79 8.97 3.65 -2.17
CA SER A 79 10.37 4.03 -2.33
C SER A 79 10.89 3.87 -3.77
N PHE A 80 10.32 2.93 -4.53
CA PHE A 80 10.63 2.75 -5.94
C PHE A 80 10.30 4.00 -6.77
N ARG A 81 9.09 4.56 -6.62
CA ARG A 81 8.71 5.79 -7.34
C ARG A 81 9.52 7.00 -6.89
N ARG A 82 10.05 7.02 -5.65
CA ARG A 82 10.96 8.06 -5.15
C ARG A 82 12.42 7.90 -5.63
N GLY A 83 12.70 6.93 -6.50
CA GLY A 83 14.05 6.75 -7.06
C GLY A 83 15.02 5.97 -6.17
N ALA A 84 14.55 5.26 -5.14
CA ALA A 84 15.44 4.45 -4.30
C ALA A 84 16.10 3.31 -5.11
N ALA A 85 17.37 3.04 -4.81
CA ALA A 85 18.13 1.92 -5.38
C ALA A 85 17.66 0.55 -4.83
N THR A 86 17.12 0.54 -3.60
CA THR A 86 16.49 -0.63 -3.00
C THR A 86 15.18 -0.24 -2.29
N SER A 87 14.24 -1.19 -2.22
CA SER A 87 12.93 -1.05 -1.57
C SER A 87 12.77 -2.02 -0.39
N GLY A 88 11.78 -1.79 0.48
CA GLY A 88 11.43 -2.73 1.56
C GLY A 88 10.28 -3.67 1.17
N ASP A 89 9.45 -3.22 0.26
CA ASP A 89 8.28 -3.88 -0.30
C ASP A 89 8.01 -3.33 -1.70
N ILE A 90 7.03 -3.94 -2.37
CA ILE A 90 6.61 -3.60 -3.73
C ILE A 90 5.17 -3.06 -3.66
N ASP A 91 5.01 -1.75 -3.81
CA ASP A 91 3.69 -1.12 -3.88
C ASP A 91 3.23 -0.99 -5.33
N CYS A 92 2.19 -1.71 -5.74
CA CYS A 92 1.57 -1.54 -7.05
C CYS A 92 0.23 -0.81 -6.93
N ILE A 93 0.16 0.39 -7.49
CA ILE A 93 -1.06 1.17 -7.64
C ILE A 93 -1.74 0.72 -8.94
N VAL A 94 -2.92 0.13 -8.83
CA VAL A 94 -3.71 -0.40 -9.93
C VAL A 94 -4.92 0.49 -10.18
N THR A 95 -5.05 0.98 -11.41
CA THR A 95 -6.19 1.80 -11.82
C THR A 95 -6.65 1.45 -13.22
N HIS A 96 -7.84 1.92 -13.57
CA HIS A 96 -8.41 1.82 -14.90
C HIS A 96 -9.03 3.17 -15.27
N PRO A 97 -8.69 3.78 -16.43
CA PRO A 97 -9.06 5.17 -16.74
C PRO A 97 -10.56 5.41 -16.89
N HIS A 98 -11.33 4.37 -17.23
CA HIS A 98 -12.76 4.47 -17.55
C HIS A 98 -13.67 3.53 -16.74
N ARG A 99 -13.18 2.97 -15.64
CA ARG A 99 -13.93 1.98 -14.85
C ARG A 99 -13.88 2.32 -13.37
N ASP A 100 -14.95 1.97 -12.67
CA ASP A 100 -15.10 2.23 -11.26
C ASP A 100 -14.30 1.25 -10.39
N ILE A 101 -14.28 1.50 -9.08
CA ILE A 101 -13.60 0.63 -8.14
C ILE A 101 -14.17 -0.78 -8.12
N LYS A 102 -15.48 -0.95 -8.36
CA LYS A 102 -16.12 -2.28 -8.36
C LYS A 102 -15.55 -3.17 -9.45
N TYR A 103 -15.40 -2.65 -10.66
CA TYR A 103 -14.78 -3.38 -11.78
C TYR A 103 -13.30 -3.69 -11.51
N ILE A 104 -12.54 -2.73 -10.96
CA ILE A 104 -11.12 -2.92 -10.63
C ILE A 104 -10.97 -4.02 -9.57
N SER A 105 -11.76 -3.96 -8.49
CA SER A 105 -11.73 -4.91 -7.39
C SER A 105 -12.19 -6.31 -7.81
N SER A 106 -13.24 -6.44 -8.62
CA SER A 106 -13.64 -7.76 -9.14
C SER A 106 -12.58 -8.36 -10.05
N THR A 107 -11.97 -7.55 -10.93
CA THR A 107 -10.87 -8.02 -11.78
C THR A 107 -9.66 -8.47 -10.96
N MET A 108 -9.35 -7.75 -9.87
CA MET A 108 -8.28 -8.11 -8.95
C MET A 108 -8.54 -9.49 -8.32
N VAL A 109 -9.71 -9.68 -7.71
CA VAL A 109 -10.08 -10.89 -6.96
C VAL A 109 -10.34 -12.09 -7.88
N ASP A 110 -11.02 -11.88 -9.00
CA ASP A 110 -11.50 -12.98 -9.85
C ASP A 110 -10.49 -13.39 -10.93
N LYS A 111 -9.54 -12.49 -11.26
CA LYS A 111 -8.59 -12.71 -12.37
C LYS A 111 -7.14 -12.59 -11.93
N LEU A 112 -6.72 -11.45 -11.37
CA LEU A 112 -5.30 -11.20 -11.12
C LEU A 112 -4.73 -12.06 -9.99
N VAL A 113 -5.34 -12.05 -8.79
CA VAL A 113 -4.86 -12.87 -7.66
C VAL A 113 -4.83 -14.36 -8.04
N PRO A 114 -5.93 -14.97 -8.55
CA PRO A 114 -5.92 -16.40 -8.85
C PRO A 114 -4.89 -16.78 -9.92
N HIS A 115 -4.71 -15.95 -10.94
CA HIS A 115 -3.71 -16.21 -11.98
C HIS A 115 -2.29 -16.16 -11.43
N LEU A 116 -1.94 -15.10 -10.68
CA LEU A 116 -0.59 -14.98 -10.13
C LEU A 116 -0.31 -16.03 -9.05
N THR A 117 -1.30 -16.40 -8.23
CA THR A 117 -1.17 -17.51 -7.27
C THR A 117 -0.95 -18.84 -8.00
N LYS A 118 -1.73 -19.14 -9.05
CA LYS A 118 -1.55 -20.38 -9.85
C LYS A 118 -0.18 -20.44 -10.52
N SER A 119 0.38 -19.29 -10.92
CA SER A 119 1.72 -19.22 -11.50
C SER A 119 2.87 -19.32 -10.48
N GLY A 120 2.56 -19.31 -9.18
CA GLY A 120 3.55 -19.28 -8.09
C GLY A 120 4.15 -17.90 -7.80
N VAL A 121 3.76 -16.86 -8.55
CA VAL A 121 4.25 -15.49 -8.34
C VAL A 121 3.72 -14.89 -7.05
N LEU A 122 2.44 -15.09 -6.73
CA LEU A 122 1.90 -14.74 -5.40
C LEU A 122 1.91 -15.99 -4.52
N THR A 123 2.56 -15.90 -3.37
CA THR A 123 2.78 -17.04 -2.48
C THR A 123 1.86 -17.03 -1.26
N ALA A 124 1.48 -15.85 -0.78
CA ALA A 124 0.55 -15.72 0.34
C ALA A 124 -0.30 -14.45 0.23
N ALA A 125 -1.54 -14.52 0.73
CA ALA A 125 -2.37 -13.36 1.01
C ALA A 125 -2.29 -13.03 2.51
N LEU A 126 -1.74 -11.87 2.84
CA LEU A 126 -1.39 -11.47 4.20
C LEU A 126 -2.38 -10.50 4.83
N ALA A 127 -3.12 -9.73 4.03
CA ALA A 127 -4.33 -9.03 4.46
C ALA A 127 -5.19 -8.71 3.24
N VAL A 128 -6.45 -9.14 3.28
CA VAL A 128 -7.47 -8.73 2.31
C VAL A 128 -8.45 -7.86 3.08
N THR A 129 -8.45 -6.55 2.85
CA THR A 129 -9.45 -5.69 3.48
C THR A 129 -10.84 -6.16 3.06
N SER A 130 -11.75 -6.24 4.04
CA SER A 130 -13.13 -6.72 3.91
C SER A 130 -13.87 -6.06 2.74
N LYS A 131 -14.92 -6.76 2.26
CA LYS A 131 -15.76 -6.45 1.09
C LYS A 131 -16.26 -4.99 1.00
N ASP A 132 -16.25 -4.24 2.10
CA ASP A 132 -16.77 -2.87 2.16
C ASP A 132 -15.72 -1.78 1.83
N ASP A 133 -14.42 -2.12 1.89
CA ASP A 133 -13.31 -1.19 1.71
C ASP A 133 -12.27 -1.69 0.68
N GLY A 134 -12.64 -2.71 -0.12
CA GLY A 134 -11.88 -3.57 -1.06
C GLY A 134 -10.96 -2.90 -2.08
N THR A 135 -10.14 -1.99 -1.59
CA THR A 135 -9.22 -1.10 -2.29
C THR A 135 -7.77 -1.51 -2.05
N LYS A 136 -7.53 -2.55 -1.25
CA LYS A 136 -6.20 -3.03 -0.90
C LYS A 136 -6.14 -4.55 -0.84
N TRP A 137 -5.03 -5.08 -1.34
CA TRP A 137 -4.64 -6.47 -1.16
C TRP A 137 -3.16 -6.49 -0.76
N HIS A 138 -2.85 -7.15 0.34
CA HIS A 138 -1.49 -7.28 0.86
C HIS A 138 -1.08 -8.74 0.84
N GLY A 139 0.15 -9.02 0.44
CA GLY A 139 0.63 -10.39 0.35
C GLY A 139 2.14 -10.51 0.21
N ALA A 140 2.55 -11.72 -0.15
CA ALA A 140 3.91 -12.06 -0.49
C ALA A 140 3.99 -12.57 -1.93
N SER A 141 5.14 -12.34 -2.55
CA SER A 141 5.45 -12.78 -3.90
C SER A 141 6.84 -13.35 -4.00
N CYS A 142 7.06 -14.16 -5.02
CA CYS A 142 8.37 -14.73 -5.34
C CYS A 142 8.54 -14.73 -6.86
N LEU A 143 9.68 -14.27 -7.36
CA LEU A 143 9.96 -14.37 -8.79
C LEU A 143 10.21 -15.83 -9.21
N PRO A 144 9.84 -16.22 -10.44
CA PRO A 144 10.18 -17.53 -10.97
C PRO A 144 11.69 -17.82 -10.86
N GLY A 145 12.05 -18.94 -10.24
CA GLY A 145 13.44 -19.34 -10.00
C GLY A 145 14.10 -18.75 -8.75
N SER A 146 13.44 -17.81 -8.06
CA SER A 146 13.85 -17.36 -6.73
C SER A 146 13.27 -18.26 -5.63
N LYS A 147 13.85 -18.16 -4.44
CA LYS A 147 13.30 -18.72 -3.19
C LYS A 147 12.95 -17.65 -2.15
N ILE A 148 13.33 -16.40 -2.41
CA ILE A 148 13.19 -15.29 -1.45
C ILE A 148 11.81 -14.66 -1.63
N TRP A 149 11.04 -14.59 -0.56
CA TRP A 149 9.72 -13.98 -0.59
C TRP A 149 9.80 -12.47 -0.37
N ARG A 150 9.07 -11.71 -1.18
CA ARG A 150 8.98 -10.25 -1.13
C ARG A 150 7.57 -9.82 -0.76
N ARG A 151 7.44 -8.87 0.16
CA ARG A 151 6.15 -8.23 0.42
C ARG A 151 5.70 -7.44 -0.82
N ILE A 152 4.44 -7.63 -1.20
CA ILE A 152 3.83 -6.95 -2.34
C ILE A 152 2.41 -6.52 -1.97
N ASP A 153 2.11 -5.27 -2.30
CA ASP A 153 0.87 -4.60 -1.97
C ASP A 153 0.19 -4.10 -3.25
N PHE A 154 -1.10 -4.37 -3.39
CA PHE A 154 -1.91 -3.85 -4.48
C PHE A 154 -2.88 -2.82 -3.93
N MET A 155 -2.73 -1.58 -4.38
CA MET A 155 -3.61 -0.47 -4.06
C MET A 155 -4.54 -0.22 -5.25
N LEU A 156 -5.81 -0.58 -5.12
CA LEU A 156 -6.82 -0.39 -6.15
C LEU A 156 -7.43 1.00 -6.04
N VAL A 157 -7.30 1.77 -7.11
CA VAL A 157 -7.60 3.20 -7.10
C VAL A 157 -8.54 3.54 -8.25
N PRO A 158 -9.77 4.03 -7.98
CA PRO A 158 -10.63 4.54 -9.04
C PRO A 158 -10.00 5.79 -9.67
N PRO A 159 -10.23 6.05 -10.96
CA PRO A 159 -9.52 7.11 -11.70
C PRO A 159 -9.63 8.50 -11.05
N GLU A 160 -10.75 8.76 -10.38
CA GLU A 160 -11.03 10.08 -9.79
C GLU A 160 -10.27 10.35 -8.49
N GLN A 161 -9.61 9.32 -7.94
CA GLN A 161 -8.79 9.40 -6.73
C GLN A 161 -7.30 9.28 -7.03
N LEU A 162 -6.92 9.16 -8.32
CA LEU A 162 -5.56 8.81 -8.72
C LEU A 162 -4.52 9.78 -8.17
N GLY A 163 -4.72 11.08 -8.30
CA GLY A 163 -3.77 12.10 -7.84
C GLY A 163 -3.50 12.03 -6.34
N ALA A 164 -4.56 11.92 -5.54
CA ALA A 164 -4.44 11.80 -4.08
C ALA A 164 -3.80 10.47 -3.66
N ALA A 165 -4.13 9.38 -4.34
CA ALA A 165 -3.52 8.07 -4.11
C ALA A 165 -2.03 8.07 -4.50
N MET A 166 -1.67 8.72 -5.61
CA MET A 166 -0.27 8.86 -6.03
C MET A 166 0.55 9.59 -4.96
N ILE A 167 0.02 10.64 -4.34
CA ILE A 167 0.67 11.30 -3.19
C ILE A 167 0.84 10.30 -2.05
N ALA A 168 -0.28 9.70 -1.60
CA ALA A 168 -0.31 8.84 -0.42
C ALA A 168 0.62 7.63 -0.53
N PHE A 169 0.63 6.96 -1.69
CA PHE A 169 1.38 5.73 -1.90
C PHE A 169 2.76 5.95 -2.51
N THR A 170 3.12 7.18 -2.90
CA THR A 170 4.52 7.52 -3.18
C THR A 170 5.27 7.87 -1.91
N GLY A 171 4.62 8.55 -0.95
CA GLY A 171 5.26 8.97 0.29
C GLY A 171 6.42 9.96 0.10
N ASN A 172 7.40 10.04 1.00
CA ASN A 172 7.54 9.23 2.23
C ASN A 172 6.43 9.56 3.28
N ASP A 173 6.46 8.88 4.42
CA ASP A 173 5.50 9.05 5.51
C ASP A 173 5.56 10.45 6.13
N ILE A 174 6.76 11.01 6.31
CA ILE A 174 6.98 12.38 6.80
C ILE A 174 6.38 13.40 5.84
N PHE A 175 6.69 13.31 4.55
CA PHE A 175 6.15 14.14 3.48
C PHE A 175 4.61 14.12 3.48
N ASN A 176 4.02 12.92 3.54
CA ASN A 176 2.58 12.75 3.63
C ASN A 176 1.99 13.40 4.88
N ARG A 177 2.63 13.24 6.05
CA ARG A 177 2.19 13.85 7.32
C ARG A 177 2.24 15.37 7.23
N SER A 178 3.32 15.92 6.70
CA SER A 178 3.51 17.37 6.52
C SER A 178 2.48 17.96 5.56
N LEU A 179 2.22 17.31 4.43
CA LEU A 179 1.22 17.78 3.47
C LEU A 179 -0.21 17.71 4.02
N ARG A 180 -0.53 16.66 4.79
CA ARG A 180 -1.82 16.55 5.50
C ARG A 180 -1.97 17.60 6.60
N LEU A 181 -0.89 17.92 7.32
CA LEU A 181 -0.87 19.00 8.31
C LEU A 181 -1.10 20.36 7.64
N LEU A 182 -0.44 20.62 6.51
CA LEU A 182 -0.68 21.83 5.71
C LEU A 182 -2.14 21.95 5.29
N ALA A 183 -2.73 20.88 4.75
CA ALA A 183 -4.15 20.86 4.39
C ALA A 183 -5.03 21.17 5.60
N SER A 184 -4.75 20.56 6.76
CA SER A 184 -5.48 20.82 8.01
C SER A 184 -5.40 22.28 8.44
N ASN A 185 -4.23 22.91 8.35
CA ASN A 185 -4.04 24.32 8.68
C ASN A 185 -4.81 25.27 7.73
N LYS A 186 -5.18 24.78 6.55
CA LYS A 186 -6.02 25.48 5.57
C LYS A 186 -7.51 25.12 5.66
N GLY A 187 -7.93 24.44 6.73
CA GLY A 187 -9.33 24.00 6.89
C GLY A 187 -9.73 22.89 5.93
N MET A 188 -8.76 22.18 5.35
CA MET A 188 -8.95 21.08 4.42
C MET A 188 -8.50 19.75 5.02
N ARG A 189 -8.83 18.65 4.35
CA ARG A 189 -8.38 17.30 4.70
C ARG A 189 -7.87 16.61 3.46
N LEU A 190 -6.58 16.26 3.45
CA LEU A 190 -6.00 15.39 2.43
C LEU A 190 -5.97 13.95 2.95
N ASN A 191 -6.46 13.01 2.16
CA ASN A 191 -6.31 11.57 2.38
C ASN A 191 -5.98 10.87 1.04
N GLN A 192 -5.92 9.54 1.03
CA GLN A 192 -5.61 8.77 -0.19
C GLN A 192 -6.72 8.82 -1.27
N ARG A 193 -7.92 9.28 -0.92
CA ARG A 193 -9.07 9.39 -1.84
C ARG A 193 -9.18 10.79 -2.45
N GLY A 194 -8.72 11.83 -1.76
CA GLY A 194 -8.86 13.20 -2.23
C GLY A 194 -8.47 14.27 -1.22
N LEU A 195 -8.53 15.51 -1.68
CA LEU A 195 -8.50 16.73 -0.89
C LEU A 195 -9.94 17.22 -0.70
N TYR A 196 -10.33 17.47 0.54
CA TYR A 196 -11.69 17.87 0.91
C TYR A 196 -11.67 19.21 1.66
N LYS A 197 -12.70 20.05 1.46
CA LYS A 197 -12.94 21.30 2.20
C LYS A 197 -14.20 21.20 3.05
N GLY A 198 -14.38 22.13 3.99
CA GLY A 198 -15.58 22.17 4.84
C GLY A 198 -15.70 20.96 5.79
N VAL A 199 -14.56 20.38 6.17
CA VAL A 199 -14.52 19.23 7.09
C VAL A 199 -14.75 19.73 8.50
N MET A 200 -15.82 19.28 9.14
CA MET A 200 -16.12 19.61 10.53
C MET A 200 -15.61 18.52 11.47
N ARG A 201 -14.95 18.93 12.56
CA ARG A 201 -14.51 18.02 13.62
C ARG A 201 -15.01 18.48 14.99
N GLY A 202 -15.58 17.56 15.75
CA GLY A 202 -16.00 17.75 17.12
C GLY A 202 -14.84 17.66 18.12
N LYS A 203 -15.18 17.62 19.42
CA LYS A 203 -14.19 17.38 20.49
C LYS A 203 -13.44 16.06 20.21
N GLY A 204 -12.14 16.04 20.50
CA GLY A 204 -11.31 14.85 20.24
C GLY A 204 -11.10 14.49 18.77
N ARG A 205 -11.34 15.43 17.83
CA ARG A 205 -11.25 15.22 16.37
C ARG A 205 -12.30 14.28 15.78
N GLU A 206 -13.40 14.04 16.50
CA GLU A 206 -14.55 13.29 15.99
C GLU A 206 -15.01 13.85 14.64
N LYS A 207 -15.27 12.99 13.67
CA LYS A 207 -15.63 13.39 12.30
C LYS A 207 -17.13 13.70 12.24
N LEU A 208 -17.48 14.99 12.15
CA LEU A 208 -18.86 15.44 12.03
C LEU A 208 -19.32 15.57 10.57
N SER A 209 -18.38 15.76 9.64
CA SER A 209 -18.65 15.79 8.20
C SER A 209 -17.47 15.22 7.40
N GLU A 210 -17.76 14.58 6.27
CA GLU A 210 -16.76 14.17 5.26
C GLU A 210 -16.11 15.38 4.56
N GLY A 211 -16.81 16.51 4.51
CA GLY A 211 -16.49 17.65 3.64
C GLY A 211 -16.85 17.41 2.18
N GLU A 212 -16.63 18.43 1.36
CA GLU A 212 -16.82 18.42 -0.09
C GLU A 212 -15.50 18.10 -0.79
N LEU A 213 -15.51 17.20 -1.76
CA LEU A 213 -14.33 16.87 -2.57
C LEU A 213 -13.92 18.10 -3.40
N VAL A 214 -12.66 18.52 -3.25
CA VAL A 214 -12.08 19.63 -4.01
C VAL A 214 -11.32 19.12 -5.23
N GLU A 215 -10.47 18.11 -5.02
CA GLU A 215 -9.67 17.48 -6.06
C GLU A 215 -9.22 16.10 -5.59
N GLY A 216 -9.14 15.13 -6.50
CA GLY A 216 -8.68 13.77 -6.20
C GLY A 216 -7.89 13.13 -7.32
N ARG A 217 -8.04 13.58 -8.56
CA ARG A 217 -7.50 12.94 -9.76
C ARG A 217 -6.14 13.47 -10.16
N ASP A 218 -5.89 14.78 -10.02
CA ASP A 218 -4.63 15.39 -10.45
C ASP A 218 -3.71 15.70 -9.26
N GLU A 219 -2.56 15.01 -9.23
CA GLU A 219 -1.54 15.18 -8.21
C GLU A 219 -1.00 16.62 -8.15
N LYS A 220 -0.81 17.30 -9.29
CA LYS A 220 -0.30 18.69 -9.33
C LYS A 220 -1.34 19.69 -8.87
N LYS A 221 -2.60 19.50 -9.27
CA LYS A 221 -3.71 20.38 -8.88
C LYS A 221 -3.97 20.34 -7.37
N ILE A 222 -3.77 19.20 -6.70
CA ILE A 222 -3.81 19.13 -5.23
C ILE A 222 -2.78 20.08 -4.60
N PHE A 223 -1.55 20.12 -5.12
CA PHE A 223 -0.50 21.02 -4.59
C PHE A 223 -0.84 22.49 -4.87
N GLU A 224 -1.36 22.79 -6.05
CA GLU A 224 -1.83 24.12 -6.43
C GLU A 224 -2.91 24.64 -5.46
N VAL A 225 -3.93 23.83 -5.17
CA VAL A 225 -4.99 24.17 -4.19
C VAL A 225 -4.42 24.38 -2.79
N LEU A 226 -3.41 23.59 -2.41
CA LEU A 226 -2.70 23.76 -1.14
C LEU A 226 -1.75 24.97 -1.13
N GLY A 227 -1.54 25.63 -2.28
CA GLY A 227 -0.69 26.81 -2.40
C GLY A 227 0.80 26.50 -2.23
N VAL A 228 1.24 25.32 -2.66
CA VAL A 228 2.66 24.90 -2.60
C VAL A 228 3.11 24.36 -3.95
N THR A 229 4.41 24.50 -4.24
CA THR A 229 4.98 23.96 -5.49
C THR A 229 4.93 22.44 -5.48
N TRP A 230 4.44 21.85 -6.57
CA TRP A 230 4.52 20.40 -6.78
C TRP A 230 5.98 19.92 -6.73
N ARG A 231 6.22 18.87 -5.95
CA ARG A 231 7.55 18.25 -5.84
C ARG A 231 7.56 16.92 -6.58
N PRO A 232 8.56 16.67 -7.46
CA PRO A 232 8.70 15.37 -8.09
C PRO A 232 8.95 14.29 -7.02
N PRO A 233 8.58 13.02 -7.27
CA PRO A 233 8.70 11.93 -6.30
C PRO A 233 10.08 11.81 -5.64
N GLU A 234 11.15 12.02 -6.39
CA GLU A 234 12.54 11.90 -5.95
C GLU A 234 12.91 12.97 -4.91
N HIS A 235 12.15 14.07 -4.84
CA HIS A 235 12.34 15.14 -3.85
C HIS A 235 11.49 14.95 -2.58
N ARG A 236 10.81 13.81 -2.42
CA ARG A 236 9.93 13.50 -1.28
C ARG A 236 10.56 12.51 -0.29
N VAL A 237 11.89 12.52 -0.24
CA VAL A 237 12.72 11.56 0.51
C VAL A 237 13.17 12.09 1.87
N VAL A 238 12.99 13.39 2.11
CA VAL A 238 13.43 14.10 3.32
C VAL A 238 12.41 13.96 4.45
#